data_AF-A0A061LU60-F1
#
_entry.id   AF-A0A061LU60-F1
#
_cell.length_a   1.000
_cell.length_b   1.000
_cell.length_c   1.000
_cell.angle_alpha   90.00
_cell.angle_beta   90.00
_cell.angle_gamma   90.00
#
_symmetry.space_group_name_H-M   'P 1'
#
loop_
_entity.id
_entity.type
_entity.pdbx_description
1 polymer ?
#
loop_
_entity_poly.entity_id
_entity_poly.type
_entity_poly.pdbx_seq_one_letter_code
_entity_poly.pdbx_strand_id
1 'polypeptide(L)'
;MVWANDPFPSLPRNREYVGREEGIFSTRVAGYKSAGYLGVSDFLTLGRGYQPGGGPAYAVVIHFTYESGNVVRLKHFCSDSNETQDDPAGKFFEALEKLIDFVDERSLPTNLGIDGFRDLYQRQHFPGLGKAKELSIMNHMLVMQDAII
;
A
#
# COMPACT_ATOMS: atom_id res chain seq x y z
N MET A 1 -21.36 -14.10 -10.34
CA MET A 1 -21.10 -13.81 -8.91
C MET A 1 -19.68 -13.27 -8.78
N VAL A 2 -19.47 -12.20 -8.02
CA VAL A 2 -18.13 -11.61 -7.76
C VAL A 2 -17.71 -11.99 -6.35
N TRP A 3 -16.45 -12.37 -6.15
CA TRP A 3 -15.91 -12.63 -4.82
C TRP A 3 -15.43 -11.32 -4.21
N ALA A 4 -16.09 -10.87 -3.13
CA ALA A 4 -15.72 -9.65 -2.42
C ALA A 4 -15.15 -9.98 -1.04
N ASN A 5 -14.00 -9.41 -0.69
CA ASN A 5 -13.30 -9.62 0.58
C ASN A 5 -12.64 -8.32 1.06
N ASP A 6 -12.47 -8.16 2.37
CA ASP A 6 -11.59 -7.15 2.95
C ASP A 6 -10.36 -7.80 3.59
N PRO A 7 -9.27 -8.02 2.84
CA PRO A 7 -8.05 -8.58 3.40
C PRO A 7 -7.14 -7.53 4.05
N PHE A 8 -7.46 -6.24 3.95
CA PHE A 8 -6.60 -5.20 4.47
C PHE A 8 -6.61 -5.21 6.01
N PRO A 9 -5.46 -5.40 6.68
CA PRO A 9 -5.39 -5.42 8.14
C PRO A 9 -5.47 -3.99 8.69
N SER A 10 -6.66 -3.40 8.67
CA SER A 10 -6.89 -2.04 9.17
C SER A 10 -6.58 -1.96 10.66
N LEU A 11 -5.70 -1.03 11.04
CA LEU A 11 -5.37 -0.74 12.43
C LEU A 11 -5.89 0.65 12.81
N PRO A 12 -6.34 0.84 14.07
CA PRO A 12 -6.81 2.13 14.56
C PRO A 12 -5.87 3.32 14.29
N ARG A 13 -4.56 3.11 14.30
CA ARG A 13 -3.55 4.17 14.15
C ARG A 13 -2.37 3.73 13.30
N ASN A 14 -1.83 4.66 12.50
CA ASN A 14 -0.65 4.41 11.66
C ASN A 14 0.57 3.86 12.43
N ARG A 15 0.83 4.35 13.65
CA ARG A 15 1.95 3.89 14.49
C ARG A 15 1.86 2.39 14.80
N GLU A 16 0.68 1.80 14.78
CA GLU A 16 0.49 0.38 15.08
C GLU A 16 0.94 -0.53 13.93
N TYR A 17 1.23 0.02 12.74
CA TYR A 17 1.89 -0.70 11.64
C TYR A 17 3.41 -0.82 11.84
N VAL A 18 4.02 -0.01 12.73
CA VAL A 18 5.46 -0.11 13.02
C VAL A 18 5.74 -1.49 13.62
N GLY A 19 6.68 -2.22 13.01
CA GLY A 19 6.99 -3.62 13.36
C GLY A 19 6.01 -4.66 12.81
N ARG A 20 5.00 -4.25 12.01
CA ARG A 20 4.07 -5.12 11.29
C ARG A 20 4.16 -4.86 9.79
N GLU A 21 5.39 -4.99 9.28
CA GLU A 21 5.73 -4.43 7.98
C GLU A 21 5.15 -5.20 6.79
N GLU A 22 4.78 -6.47 6.94
CA GLU A 22 4.42 -7.28 5.76
C GLU A 22 3.39 -8.37 6.09
N GLY A 23 2.52 -8.64 5.13
CA GLY A 23 1.49 -9.67 5.21
C GLY A 23 1.02 -10.13 3.84
N ILE A 24 0.12 -11.10 3.83
CA ILE A 24 -0.55 -11.57 2.62
C ILE A 24 -1.81 -10.74 2.41
N PHE A 25 -1.96 -10.13 1.23
CA PHE A 25 -3.20 -9.47 0.85
C PHE A 25 -4.16 -10.45 0.18
N SER A 26 -3.69 -11.23 -0.80
CA SER A 26 -4.54 -12.22 -1.46
C SER A 26 -3.75 -13.44 -1.91
N THR A 27 -4.25 -14.62 -1.54
CA THR A 27 -3.80 -15.92 -2.07
C THR A 27 -4.70 -16.47 -3.17
N ARG A 28 -5.85 -15.83 -3.42
CA ARG A 28 -6.95 -16.38 -4.24
C ARG A 28 -7.04 -15.79 -5.63
N VAL A 29 -6.12 -14.92 -6.00
CA VAL A 29 -6.05 -14.34 -7.34
C VAL A 29 -5.94 -15.42 -8.41
N ALA A 30 -5.22 -16.52 -8.11
CA ALA A 30 -5.14 -17.69 -8.98
C ALA A 30 -6.39 -18.61 -9.00
N GLY A 31 -7.33 -18.47 -8.06
CA GLY A 31 -8.35 -19.51 -7.77
C GLY A 31 -9.81 -19.06 -7.83
N TYR A 32 -10.10 -17.80 -8.11
CA TYR A 32 -11.49 -17.31 -8.09
C TYR A 32 -12.34 -17.93 -9.21
N LYS A 33 -11.76 -18.13 -10.41
CA LYS A 33 -12.45 -18.74 -11.57
C LYS A 33 -12.84 -20.20 -11.27
N SER A 34 -11.93 -20.99 -10.69
CA SER A 34 -12.20 -22.40 -10.34
C SER A 34 -13.24 -22.54 -9.22
N ALA A 35 -13.39 -21.53 -8.36
CA ALA A 35 -14.44 -21.44 -7.36
C ALA A 35 -15.79 -20.92 -7.90
N GLY A 36 -15.94 -20.73 -9.22
CA GLY A 36 -17.19 -20.32 -9.86
C GLY A 36 -17.49 -18.82 -9.84
N TYR A 37 -16.49 -17.97 -9.52
CA TYR A 37 -16.64 -16.52 -9.54
C TYR A 37 -16.25 -15.93 -10.90
N LEU A 38 -16.92 -14.85 -11.29
CA LEU A 38 -16.67 -14.12 -12.53
C LEU A 38 -15.63 -12.99 -12.36
N GLY A 39 -15.32 -12.63 -11.12
CA GLY A 39 -14.36 -11.58 -10.79
C GLY A 39 -14.11 -11.51 -9.28
N VAL A 40 -13.19 -10.62 -8.91
CA VAL A 40 -12.84 -10.32 -7.52
C VAL A 40 -13.07 -8.84 -7.21
N SER A 41 -13.26 -8.52 -5.95
CA SER A 41 -13.36 -7.15 -5.44
C SER A 41 -12.80 -7.10 -4.02
N ASP A 42 -12.18 -5.98 -3.69
CA ASP A 42 -11.66 -5.70 -2.35
C ASP A 42 -11.92 -4.24 -1.94
N PHE A 43 -11.43 -3.89 -0.75
CA PHE A 43 -11.47 -2.54 -0.19
C PHE A 43 -10.13 -1.82 -0.31
N LEU A 44 -9.33 -2.19 -1.32
CA LEU A 44 -8.02 -1.62 -1.63
C LEU A 44 -7.08 -1.70 -0.42
N THR A 45 -6.08 -0.81 -0.37
CA THR A 45 -5.25 -0.58 0.82
C THR A 45 -5.93 0.33 1.86
N LEU A 46 -7.26 0.32 1.94
CA LEU A 46 -8.05 1.22 2.81
C LEU A 46 -8.81 0.46 3.89
N GLY A 47 -9.33 -0.72 3.54
CA GLY A 47 -10.24 -1.48 4.38
C GLY A 47 -11.69 -0.96 4.32
N ARG A 48 -12.61 -1.81 4.76
CA ARG A 48 -14.06 -1.55 4.76
C ARG A 48 -14.51 -0.55 5.82
N GLY A 49 -13.77 -0.49 6.93
CA GLY A 49 -14.11 0.35 8.06
C GLY A 49 -13.99 1.84 7.74
N TYR A 50 -15.07 2.59 7.95
CA TYR A 50 -14.99 4.05 7.98
C TYR A 50 -14.50 4.50 9.34
N GLN A 51 -13.43 5.29 9.36
CA GLN A 51 -12.89 5.94 10.56
C GLN A 51 -13.20 7.43 10.46
N PRO A 52 -14.03 8.01 11.35
CA PRO A 52 -14.29 9.45 11.34
C PRO A 52 -13.02 10.21 11.71
N GLY A 53 -12.58 11.11 10.82
CA GLY A 53 -11.45 11.99 11.06
C GLY A 53 -10.16 11.60 10.34
N GLY A 54 -9.07 12.28 10.70
CA GLY A 54 -7.75 12.19 10.08
C GLY A 54 -6.77 13.00 10.91
N GLY A 55 -6.74 12.69 12.21
CA GLY A 55 -5.91 13.41 13.18
C GLY A 55 -4.43 13.40 12.77
N PRO A 56 -3.65 14.37 13.26
CA PRO A 56 -2.25 14.50 12.91
C PRO A 56 -1.49 13.18 13.11
N ALA A 57 -0.82 12.75 12.06
CA ALA A 57 -0.20 11.44 11.98
C ALA A 57 1.12 11.44 12.76
N TYR A 58 1.17 10.67 13.86
CA TYR A 58 2.44 10.37 14.53
C TYR A 58 3.39 9.61 13.61
N ALA A 59 2.85 8.72 12.77
CA ALA A 59 3.59 7.96 11.77
C ALA A 59 2.96 8.13 10.39
N VAL A 60 3.80 8.30 9.37
CA VAL A 60 3.41 8.17 7.97
C VAL A 60 3.60 6.72 7.56
N VAL A 61 2.59 6.14 6.90
CA VAL A 61 2.64 4.77 6.40
C VAL A 61 2.23 4.76 4.94
N ILE A 62 3.09 4.23 4.08
CA ILE A 62 2.76 3.93 2.69
C ILE A 62 2.39 2.45 2.61
N HIS A 63 1.12 2.19 2.30
CA HIS A 63 0.63 0.84 2.05
C HIS A 63 0.91 0.47 0.60
N PHE A 64 1.61 -0.63 0.39
CA PHE A 64 2.09 -1.02 -0.93
C PHE A 64 1.84 -2.50 -1.16
N THR A 65 1.18 -2.84 -2.28
CA THR A 65 1.01 -4.24 -2.68
C THR A 65 1.93 -4.58 -3.85
N TYR A 66 2.31 -5.85 -3.93
CA TYR A 66 3.15 -6.38 -5.01
C TYR A 66 2.91 -7.88 -5.15
N GLU A 67 3.21 -8.41 -6.33
CA GLU A 67 3.15 -9.86 -6.58
C GLU A 67 4.41 -10.56 -6.10
N SER A 68 4.24 -11.75 -5.53
CA SER A 68 5.33 -12.62 -5.11
C SER A 68 4.96 -14.06 -5.41
N GLY A 69 5.23 -14.52 -6.63
CA GLY A 69 4.67 -15.77 -7.13
C GLY A 69 3.16 -15.64 -7.30
N ASN A 70 2.39 -16.64 -6.84
CA ASN A 70 0.92 -16.66 -7.01
C ASN A 70 0.15 -15.93 -5.89
N VAL A 71 0.82 -15.06 -5.14
CA VAL A 71 0.20 -14.31 -4.05
C VAL A 71 0.48 -12.81 -4.20
N VAL A 72 -0.53 -12.01 -3.89
CA VAL A 72 -0.37 -10.57 -3.70
C VAL A 72 -0.06 -10.33 -2.24
N ARG A 73 1.06 -9.68 -1.98
CA ARG A 73 1.53 -9.30 -0.64
C ARG A 73 1.22 -7.84 -0.37
N LEU A 74 1.15 -7.48 0.90
CA LEU A 74 1.01 -6.11 1.38
C LEU A 74 2.22 -5.80 2.25
N LYS A 75 2.91 -4.70 1.95
CA LYS A 75 3.96 -4.13 2.78
C LYS A 75 3.56 -2.74 3.29
N HIS A 76 3.95 -2.44 4.52
CA HIS A 76 3.73 -1.18 5.21
C HIS A 76 5.07 -0.48 5.39
N PHE A 77 5.34 0.55 4.58
CA PHE A 77 6.53 1.38 4.77
C PHE A 77 6.22 2.47 5.78
N CYS A 78 6.74 2.32 6.99
CA CYS A 78 6.53 3.28 8.07
C CYS A 78 7.70 4.27 8.15
N SER A 79 7.40 5.53 8.47
CA SER A 79 8.39 6.50 8.91
C SER A 79 9.14 6.02 10.16
N ASP A 80 10.31 6.58 10.44
CA ASP A 80 11.14 6.27 11.61
C ASP A 80 10.84 7.22 12.77
N SER A 81 10.70 8.51 12.49
CA SER A 81 10.57 9.55 13.52
C SER A 81 9.15 9.68 14.09
N ASN A 82 8.65 8.66 14.81
CA ASN A 82 7.22 8.53 15.15
C ASN A 82 6.79 9.05 16.55
N GLU A 83 7.66 9.76 17.25
CA GLU A 83 7.40 10.18 18.64
C GLU A 83 6.53 11.46 18.75
N THR A 84 6.59 12.34 17.76
CA THR A 84 5.76 13.56 17.69
C THR A 84 4.94 13.58 16.40
N GLN A 85 4.10 14.60 16.23
CA GLN A 85 3.33 14.83 15.00
C GLN A 85 4.03 15.75 14.00
N ASP A 86 5.19 16.28 14.38
CA ASP A 86 5.92 17.27 13.60
C ASP A 86 6.51 16.65 12.33
N ASP A 87 6.88 17.51 11.40
CA ASP A 87 7.55 17.16 10.15
C ASP A 87 6.92 15.98 9.36
N PRO A 88 5.66 16.12 8.91
CA PRO A 88 5.03 15.10 8.07
C PRO A 88 5.75 14.89 6.73
N ALA A 89 6.50 15.89 6.25
CA ALA A 89 7.27 15.80 5.01
C ALA A 89 8.49 14.87 5.19
N GLY A 90 9.28 15.09 6.24
CA GLY A 90 10.43 14.23 6.58
C GLY A 90 9.99 12.78 6.77
N LYS A 91 8.96 12.54 7.58
CA LYS A 91 8.36 11.20 7.76
C LYS A 91 7.92 10.56 6.45
N PHE A 92 7.33 11.33 5.54
CA PHE A 92 6.97 10.82 4.23
C PHE A 92 8.21 10.36 3.44
N PHE A 93 9.30 11.12 3.46
CA PHE A 93 10.53 10.71 2.78
C PHE A 93 11.20 9.50 3.42
N GLU A 94 11.19 9.37 4.75
CA GLU A 94 11.65 8.15 5.44
C GLU A 94 10.90 6.90 4.97
N ALA A 95 9.57 6.99 4.84
CA ALA A 95 8.76 5.90 4.31
C ALA A 95 8.95 5.69 2.80
N LEU A 96 9.10 6.76 2.03
CA LEU A 96 9.26 6.73 0.58
C LEU A 96 10.60 6.10 0.18
N GLU A 97 11.69 6.47 0.85
CA GLU A 97 13.03 5.92 0.60
C GLU A 97 13.01 4.39 0.74
N LYS A 98 12.45 3.88 1.85
CA LYS A 98 12.27 2.43 2.06
C LYS A 98 11.45 1.75 0.97
N LEU A 99 10.44 2.44 0.43
CA LEU A 99 9.64 1.94 -0.68
C LEU A 99 10.48 1.83 -1.95
N ILE A 100 11.22 2.88 -2.30
CA ILE A 100 12.06 2.92 -3.51
C ILE A 100 13.15 1.87 -3.43
N ASP A 101 13.86 1.78 -2.30
CA ASP A 101 14.90 0.77 -2.05
C ASP A 101 14.32 -0.63 -2.21
N PHE A 102 13.16 -0.91 -1.62
CA PHE A 102 12.50 -2.21 -1.75
C PHE A 102 12.13 -2.56 -3.19
N VAL A 103 11.59 -1.60 -3.94
CA VAL A 103 11.23 -1.79 -5.36
C VAL A 103 12.49 -2.10 -6.19
N ASP A 104 13.58 -1.38 -5.94
CA ASP A 104 14.86 -1.55 -6.64
C ASP A 104 15.53 -2.88 -6.29
N GLU A 105 15.68 -3.20 -5.00
CA GLU A 105 16.28 -4.44 -4.49
C GLU A 105 15.55 -5.69 -5.01
N ARG A 106 14.22 -5.64 -5.09
CA ARG A 106 13.39 -6.74 -5.58
C ARG A 106 13.23 -6.75 -7.10
N SER A 107 13.69 -5.69 -7.78
CA SER A 107 13.46 -5.49 -9.21
C SER A 107 11.99 -5.67 -9.59
N LEU A 108 11.09 -5.07 -8.81
CA LEU A 108 9.65 -5.19 -9.06
C LEU A 108 9.29 -4.54 -10.41
N PRO A 109 8.36 -5.13 -11.18
CA PRO A 109 7.81 -4.49 -12.37
C PRO A 109 7.24 -3.12 -12.01
N THR A 110 7.56 -2.10 -12.82
CA THR A 110 7.04 -0.76 -12.59
C THR A 110 5.60 -0.62 -13.08
N ASN A 111 4.85 0.28 -12.46
CA ASN A 111 3.51 0.67 -12.83
C ASN A 111 3.30 2.16 -12.48
N LEU A 112 2.16 2.74 -12.85
CA LEU A 112 1.91 4.17 -12.65
C LEU A 112 1.98 4.64 -11.18
N GLY A 113 1.66 3.76 -10.22
CA GLY A 113 1.80 4.07 -8.79
C GLY A 113 3.27 4.11 -8.35
N ILE A 114 4.08 3.13 -8.78
CA ILE A 114 5.52 3.10 -8.53
C ILE A 114 6.22 4.27 -9.21
N ASP A 115 5.89 4.56 -10.48
CA ASP A 115 6.45 5.67 -11.23
C ASP A 115 6.15 7.01 -10.54
N GLY A 116 4.93 7.18 -10.02
CA GLY A 116 4.57 8.35 -9.23
C GLY A 116 5.38 8.48 -7.94
N PHE A 117 5.61 7.39 -7.22
CA PHE A 117 6.48 7.42 -6.03
C PHE A 117 7.93 7.73 -6.38
N ARG A 118 8.47 7.15 -7.46
CA ARG A 118 9.82 7.45 -7.95
C ARG A 118 9.98 8.92 -8.33
N ASP A 119 9.01 9.50 -9.02
CA ASP A 119 9.02 10.91 -9.39
C ASP A 119 9.03 11.82 -8.15
N LEU A 120 8.23 11.53 -7.13
CA LEU A 120 8.25 12.27 -5.86
C LEU A 120 9.60 12.15 -5.15
N TYR A 121 10.21 10.96 -5.17
CA TYR A 121 11.53 10.71 -4.59
C TYR A 121 12.62 11.49 -5.34
N GLN A 122 12.66 11.39 -6.67
CA GLN A 122 13.67 12.06 -7.50
C GLN A 122 13.60 13.59 -7.40
N ARG A 123 12.39 14.15 -7.36
CA ARG A 123 12.18 15.60 -7.23
C ARG A 123 12.26 16.09 -5.78
N GLN A 124 12.42 15.18 -4.82
CA GLN A 124 12.39 15.49 -3.38
C GLN A 124 11.16 16.35 -3.03
N HIS A 125 9.99 15.96 -3.54
CA HIS A 125 8.76 16.72 -3.42
C HIS A 125 7.75 16.02 -2.51
N PHE A 126 7.28 16.72 -1.47
CA PHE A 126 6.18 16.26 -0.62
C PHE A 126 4.84 16.85 -1.12
N PRO A 127 3.97 16.06 -1.75
CA PRO A 127 2.69 16.52 -2.30
C PRO A 127 1.54 16.51 -1.27
N GLY A 128 1.83 16.14 -0.03
CA GLY A 128 0.83 15.85 1.00
C GLY A 128 0.39 14.38 1.02
N LEU A 129 -0.13 13.94 2.17
CA LEU A 129 -0.49 12.52 2.42
C LEU A 129 -1.65 12.01 1.56
N GLY A 130 -2.51 12.91 1.05
CA GLY A 130 -3.58 12.55 0.14
C GLY A 130 -3.06 11.98 -1.19
N LYS A 131 -2.01 12.60 -1.75
CA LYS A 131 -1.39 12.11 -2.98
C LYS A 131 -0.61 10.81 -2.75
N ALA A 132 0.06 10.66 -1.61
CA ALA A 132 0.69 9.38 -1.25
C ALA A 132 -0.34 8.23 -1.20
N LYS A 133 -1.51 8.49 -0.61
CA LYS A 133 -2.63 7.54 -0.57
C LYS A 133 -3.18 7.22 -1.97
N GLU A 134 -3.32 8.23 -2.83
CA GLU A 134 -3.73 8.04 -4.23
C GLU A 134 -2.78 7.11 -4.99
N LEU A 135 -1.47 7.31 -4.84
CA LEU A 135 -0.45 6.45 -5.46
C LEU A 135 -0.48 5.01 -4.93
N SER A 136 -0.69 4.82 -3.62
CA SER A 136 -0.91 3.49 -3.03
C SER A 136 -2.12 2.76 -3.65
N ILE A 137 -3.24 3.48 -3.82
CA ILE A 137 -4.45 2.93 -4.46
C ILE A 137 -4.18 2.59 -5.92
N MET A 138 -3.52 3.48 -6.66
CA MET A 138 -3.21 3.28 -8.07
C MET A 138 -2.31 2.05 -8.27
N ASN A 139 -1.23 1.95 -7.49
CA ASN A 139 -0.38 0.75 -7.49
C ASN A 139 -1.19 -0.51 -7.18
N HIS A 140 -2.05 -0.46 -6.16
CA HIS A 140 -2.85 -1.60 -5.76
C HIS A 140 -3.77 -2.10 -6.87
N MET A 141 -4.47 -1.20 -7.55
CA MET A 141 -5.36 -1.55 -8.65
C MET A 141 -4.61 -2.21 -9.81
N LEU A 142 -3.42 -1.71 -10.16
CA LEU A 142 -2.61 -2.27 -11.25
C LEU A 142 -2.05 -3.65 -10.88
N VAL A 143 -1.53 -3.81 -9.66
CA VAL A 143 -1.08 -5.12 -9.14
C VAL A 143 -2.22 -6.13 -9.11
N MET A 144 -3.42 -5.74 -8.67
CA MET A 144 -4.57 -6.64 -8.66
C MET A 144 -5.07 -6.97 -10.06
N GLN A 145 -4.99 -6.02 -11.00
CA GLN A 145 -5.34 -6.25 -12.40
C GLN A 145 -4.41 -7.29 -13.03
N ASP A 146 -3.11 -7.18 -12.81
CA ASP A 146 -2.12 -8.11 -13.35
C ASP A 146 -2.29 -9.51 -12.73
N ALA A 147 -2.51 -9.58 -11.41
CA ALA A 147 -2.62 -10.85 -10.69
C ALA A 147 -3.89 -11.68 -10.99
N ILE A 148 -4.96 -11.08 -11.56
CA ILE A 148 -6.23 -11.78 -11.88
C ILE A 148 -6.35 -12.27 -13.33
N ILE A 149 -5.42 -11.86 -14.21
CA ILE A 149 -5.43 -12.22 -15.64
C ILE A 149 -5.01 -13.69 -15.78
#